data_AF-A0A671R3Y8-F1
#
_entry.id   AF-A0A671R3Y8-F1
#
_cell.length_a   1.000
_cell.length_b   1.000
_cell.length_c   1.000
_cell.angle_alpha   90.00
_cell.angle_beta   90.00
_cell.angle_gamma   90.00
#
_symmetry.space_group_name_H-M   'P 1'
#
loop_
_entity.id
_entity.type
_entity.pdbx_description
1 polymer ?
#
loop_
_entity_poly.entity_id
_entity_poly.type
_entity_poly.pdbx_seq_one_letter_code
_entity_poly.pdbx_strand_id
1 'polypeptide(L)'
;MLYVDGMNGLIGHNETVQWLYTLVGSKFRLVVKTALKLLLVFVEYTESNAPLLIQAVNTVDTKQGCKPWSNAMEILDEKDGMDTELLVYAMTLINKTLAVLPDQDTFYDVVDSLEDLQTFILIICTRGRRWEPVRLRGNRKLLKYGVSSHA
;
A
#
# COMPACT_ATOMS: atom_id res chain seq x y z
N MET A 1 -0.05 -17.64 -2.95
CA MET A 1 -0.62 -16.77 -4.01
C MET A 1 -0.12 -17.08 -5.42
N LEU A 2 0.77 -18.05 -5.64
CA LEU A 2 1.40 -18.26 -6.96
C LEU A 2 0.55 -19.10 -7.96
N TYR A 3 -0.54 -19.70 -7.50
CA TYR A 3 -1.45 -20.47 -8.34
C TYR A 3 -2.76 -19.70 -8.51
N VAL A 4 -3.30 -19.72 -9.75
CA VAL A 4 -4.52 -19.01 -10.15
C VAL A 4 -5.69 -19.36 -9.23
N ASP A 5 -5.86 -20.63 -8.88
CA ASP A 5 -6.93 -21.09 -7.98
C ASP A 5 -6.78 -20.55 -6.54
N GLY A 6 -5.55 -20.44 -6.06
CA GLY A 6 -5.27 -19.86 -4.75
C GLY A 6 -5.59 -18.36 -4.70
N MET A 7 -5.29 -17.62 -5.77
CA MET A 7 -5.64 -16.20 -5.88
C MET A 7 -7.15 -15.98 -5.98
N ASN A 8 -7.83 -16.80 -6.76
CA ASN A 8 -9.29 -16.74 -6.87
C ASN A 8 -9.98 -17.03 -5.54
N GLY A 9 -9.44 -17.96 -4.74
CA GLY A 9 -9.91 -18.20 -3.37
C GLY A 9 -9.75 -16.97 -2.45
N LEU A 10 -8.63 -16.26 -2.55
CA LEU A 10 -8.42 -15.01 -1.80
C LEU A 10 -9.37 -13.90 -2.24
N ILE A 11 -9.60 -13.75 -3.54
CA ILE A 11 -10.54 -12.77 -4.11
C ILE A 11 -11.97 -13.09 -3.65
N GLY A 12 -12.35 -14.38 -3.60
CA GLY A 12 -13.67 -14.82 -3.14
C GLY A 12 -13.89 -14.66 -1.63
N HIS A 13 -12.84 -14.54 -0.82
CA HIS A 13 -12.90 -14.48 0.64
C HIS A 13 -12.14 -13.27 1.20
N ASN A 14 -12.80 -12.10 1.18
CA ASN A 14 -12.20 -10.84 1.65
C ASN A 14 -11.76 -10.88 3.13
N GLU A 15 -12.28 -11.81 3.93
CA GLU A 15 -11.82 -12.08 5.31
C GLU A 15 -10.33 -12.43 5.37
N THR A 16 -9.80 -13.12 4.34
CA THR A 16 -8.38 -13.46 4.26
C THR A 16 -7.53 -12.22 4.04
N VAL A 17 -8.01 -11.28 3.22
CA VAL A 17 -7.35 -9.99 2.97
C VAL A 17 -7.38 -9.12 4.23
N GLN A 18 -8.51 -9.11 4.96
CA GLN A 18 -8.62 -8.46 6.28
C GLN A 18 -7.61 -9.04 7.28
N TRP A 19 -7.50 -10.37 7.33
CA TRP A 19 -6.54 -11.04 8.20
C TRP A 19 -5.10 -10.69 7.82
N LEU A 20 -4.75 -10.73 6.53
CA LEU A 20 -3.43 -10.30 6.05
C LEU A 20 -3.13 -8.85 6.42
N TYR A 21 -4.10 -7.94 6.29
CA TYR A 21 -3.94 -6.55 6.70
C TYR A 21 -3.76 -6.40 8.22
N THR A 22 -4.46 -7.20 9.02
CA THR A 22 -4.27 -7.21 10.49
C THR A 22 -2.85 -7.61 10.87
N LEU A 23 -2.21 -8.51 10.11
CA LEU A 23 -0.81 -8.90 10.33
C LEU A 23 0.21 -7.78 10.06
N VAL A 24 -0.18 -6.73 9.34
CA VAL A 24 0.67 -5.55 9.11
C VAL A 24 0.93 -4.81 10.42
N GLY A 25 -0.04 -4.78 11.36
CA GLY A 25 0.11 -4.21 12.70
C GLY A 25 0.80 -5.14 13.72
N SER A 26 1.49 -6.19 13.27
CA SER A 26 2.15 -7.15 14.16
C SER A 26 3.46 -6.60 14.74
N LYS A 27 3.78 -6.98 15.99
CA LYS A 27 5.08 -6.67 16.62
C LYS A 27 6.26 -7.45 16.00
N PHE A 28 5.99 -8.48 15.20
CA PHE A 28 7.01 -9.34 14.60
C PHE A 28 7.35 -8.88 13.18
N ARG A 29 8.53 -8.24 12.99
CA ARG A 29 8.97 -7.69 11.69
C ARG A 29 8.91 -8.67 10.53
N LEU A 30 9.26 -9.95 10.74
CA LEU A 30 9.19 -10.97 9.68
C LEU A 30 7.76 -11.24 9.22
N VAL A 31 6.79 -11.17 10.14
CA VAL A 31 5.36 -11.35 9.85
C VAL A 31 4.86 -10.16 9.05
N VAL A 32 5.18 -8.93 9.49
CA VAL A 32 4.84 -7.69 8.78
C VAL A 32 5.41 -7.69 7.36
N LYS A 33 6.69 -8.02 7.21
CA LYS A 33 7.36 -8.12 5.90
C LYS A 33 6.66 -9.09 4.96
N THR A 34 6.31 -10.27 5.47
CA THR A 34 5.63 -11.30 4.68
C THR A 34 4.22 -10.85 4.31
N ALA A 35 3.48 -10.25 5.24
CA ALA A 35 2.15 -9.72 5.00
C ALA A 35 2.16 -8.64 3.91
N LEU A 36 3.05 -7.65 4.01
CA LEU A 36 3.20 -6.59 3.00
C LEU A 36 3.54 -7.15 1.61
N LYS A 37 4.45 -8.13 1.52
CA LYS A 37 4.78 -8.79 0.25
C LYS A 37 3.59 -9.51 -0.36
N LEU A 38 2.81 -10.22 0.46
CA LEU A 38 1.60 -10.92 0.00
C LEU A 38 0.52 -9.94 -0.47
N LEU A 39 0.32 -8.84 0.26
CA LEU A 39 -0.62 -7.78 -0.13
C LEU A 39 -0.17 -7.07 -1.43
N LEU A 40 1.13 -6.86 -1.62
CA LEU A 40 1.67 -6.33 -2.87
C LEU A 40 1.38 -7.27 -4.05
N VAL A 41 1.70 -8.56 -3.91
CA VAL A 41 1.39 -9.57 -4.94
C VAL A 41 -0.12 -9.63 -5.22
N PHE A 42 -0.96 -9.45 -4.19
CA PHE A 42 -2.41 -9.41 -4.32
C PHE A 42 -2.89 -8.23 -5.17
N VAL A 43 -2.44 -7.00 -4.86
CA VAL A 43 -2.84 -5.80 -5.62
C VAL A 43 -2.27 -5.80 -7.04
N GLU A 44 -1.07 -6.35 -7.25
CA GLU A 44 -0.45 -6.44 -8.58
C GLU A 44 -1.10 -7.46 -9.50
N TYR A 45 -1.84 -8.42 -8.95
CA TYR A 45 -2.42 -9.51 -9.73
C TYR A 45 -3.50 -9.04 -10.72
N THR A 46 -4.39 -8.15 -10.28
CA THR A 46 -5.44 -7.56 -11.14
C THR A 46 -5.90 -6.23 -10.54
N GLU A 47 -6.32 -5.29 -11.40
CA GLU A 47 -6.74 -3.95 -10.99
C GLU A 47 -7.96 -3.98 -10.06
N SER A 48 -8.84 -4.98 -10.23
CA SER A 48 -10.02 -5.22 -9.39
C SER A 48 -9.72 -5.59 -7.93
N ASN A 49 -8.46 -5.89 -7.59
CA ASN A 49 -8.07 -6.24 -6.22
C ASN A 49 -7.83 -5.02 -5.33
N ALA A 50 -7.52 -3.85 -5.91
CA ALA A 50 -7.28 -2.63 -5.13
C ALA A 50 -8.53 -2.20 -4.32
N PRO A 51 -9.75 -2.18 -4.87
CA PRO A 51 -10.96 -1.91 -4.09
C PRO A 51 -11.21 -2.94 -2.98
N LEU A 52 -10.88 -4.22 -3.21
CA LEU A 52 -11.03 -5.28 -2.20
C LEU A 52 -10.08 -5.05 -1.02
N LEU A 53 -8.83 -4.65 -1.30
CA LEU A 53 -7.89 -4.26 -0.27
C LEU A 53 -8.40 -3.06 0.54
N ILE A 54 -8.88 -2.01 -0.12
CA ILE A 54 -9.42 -0.83 0.57
C ILE A 54 -10.59 -1.23 1.47
N GLN A 55 -11.52 -2.06 0.97
CA GLN A 55 -12.63 -2.56 1.77
C GLN A 55 -12.13 -3.35 2.99
N ALA A 56 -11.10 -4.18 2.84
CA ALA A 56 -10.49 -4.93 3.93
C ALA A 56 -9.85 -4.01 4.98
N VAL A 57 -9.07 -3.02 4.54
CA VAL A 57 -8.43 -2.00 5.40
C VAL A 57 -9.50 -1.26 6.20
N ASN A 58 -10.49 -0.68 5.52
CA ASN A 58 -11.58 0.06 6.16
C ASN A 58 -12.31 -0.81 7.19
N THR A 59 -12.57 -2.07 6.86
CA THR A 59 -13.25 -3.00 7.77
C THR A 59 -12.42 -3.27 9.02
N VAL A 60 -11.11 -3.53 8.87
CA VAL A 60 -10.22 -3.85 9.99
C VAL A 60 -10.00 -2.65 10.90
N ASP A 61 -9.73 -1.47 10.34
CA ASP A 61 -9.42 -0.28 11.14
C ASP A 61 -10.68 0.30 11.78
N THR A 62 -11.82 0.29 11.08
CA THR A 62 -13.10 0.72 11.66
C THR A 62 -13.50 -0.18 12.83
N LYS A 63 -13.27 -1.50 12.74
CA LYS A 63 -13.50 -2.43 13.86
C LYS A 63 -12.62 -2.13 15.07
N GLN A 64 -11.44 -1.55 14.85
CA GLN A 64 -10.50 -1.15 15.90
C GLN A 64 -10.73 0.28 16.40
N GLY A 65 -11.65 1.04 15.79
CA GLY A 65 -11.87 2.46 16.09
C GLY A 65 -10.75 3.37 15.59
N CYS A 66 -9.93 2.89 14.66
CA CYS A 66 -8.81 3.60 14.06
C CYS A 66 -9.20 4.19 12.70
N LYS A 67 -8.43 5.17 12.23
CA LYS A 67 -8.57 5.68 10.86
C LYS A 67 -8.11 4.60 9.86
N PRO A 68 -8.68 4.55 8.63
CA PRO A 68 -8.15 3.68 7.59
C PRO A 68 -6.65 3.86 7.40
N TRP A 69 -5.96 2.76 7.12
CA TRP A 69 -4.51 2.68 6.90
C TRP A 69 -3.64 2.81 8.15
N SER A 70 -4.23 2.83 9.36
CA SER A 70 -3.47 3.07 10.61
C SER A 70 -2.29 2.11 10.79
N ASN A 71 -2.44 0.81 10.48
CA ASN A 71 -1.34 -0.16 10.60
C ASN A 71 -0.18 0.14 9.64
N ALA A 72 -0.48 0.63 8.43
CA ALA A 72 0.56 1.00 7.46
C ALA A 72 1.21 2.34 7.84
N MET A 73 0.43 3.26 8.40
CA MET A 73 0.92 4.55 8.91
C MET A 73 1.89 4.38 10.07
N GLU A 74 1.62 3.46 10.99
CA GLU A 74 2.51 3.17 12.13
C GLU A 74 3.90 2.71 11.65
N ILE A 75 3.95 1.88 10.60
CA ILE A 75 5.22 1.48 9.97
C ILE A 75 5.95 2.71 9.39
N LEU A 76 5.22 3.64 8.76
CA LEU A 76 5.78 4.81 8.10
C LEU A 76 6.24 5.91 9.06
N ASP A 77 5.65 5.98 10.26
CA ASP A 77 6.05 6.91 11.33
C ASP A 77 7.21 6.38 12.20
N GLU A 78 7.67 5.14 11.99
CA GLU A 78 8.71 4.54 12.83
C GLU A 78 10.05 5.28 12.70
N LYS A 79 10.42 6.02 13.75
CA LYS A 79 11.58 6.93 13.77
C LYS A 79 12.94 6.23 13.98
N ASP A 80 12.93 4.96 14.35
CA ASP A 80 14.14 4.22 14.76
C ASP A 80 14.96 3.62 13.60
N GLY A 81 14.70 4.03 12.35
CA GLY A 81 15.63 3.92 11.23
C GLY A 81 16.06 2.51 10.80
N MET A 82 15.56 1.44 11.42
CA MET A 82 16.15 0.11 11.26
C MET A 82 15.57 -0.74 10.12
N ASP A 83 14.42 -0.39 9.55
CA ASP A 83 13.85 -1.20 8.46
C ASP A 83 13.30 -0.37 7.30
N THR A 84 14.22 0.28 6.59
CA THR A 84 13.90 0.99 5.35
C THR A 84 13.23 0.10 4.29
N GLU A 85 13.39 -1.23 4.37
CA GLU A 85 12.73 -2.17 3.48
C GLU A 85 11.22 -2.23 3.76
N LEU A 86 10.82 -2.28 5.03
CA LEU A 86 9.41 -2.22 5.43
C LEU A 86 8.75 -0.89 5.03
N LEU A 87 9.45 0.23 5.21
CA LEU A 87 8.99 1.55 4.74
C LEU A 87 8.72 1.55 3.23
N VAL A 88 9.65 0.99 2.45
CA VAL A 88 9.50 0.89 1.00
C VAL A 88 8.31 0.01 0.65
N TYR A 89 8.11 -1.12 1.33
CA TYR A 89 6.96 -2.00 1.05
C TYR A 89 5.62 -1.35 1.41
N ALA A 90 5.50 -0.73 2.58
CA ALA A 90 4.27 -0.03 3.00
C ALA A 90 3.94 1.11 2.03
N MET A 91 4.93 1.94 1.69
CA MET A 91 4.76 3.03 0.72
C MET A 91 4.38 2.51 -0.67
N THR A 92 5.05 1.45 -1.14
CA THR A 92 4.77 0.86 -2.46
C THR A 92 3.36 0.27 -2.51
N LEU A 93 2.88 -0.34 -1.43
CA LEU A 93 1.53 -0.89 -1.35
C LEU A 93 0.47 0.20 -1.49
N ILE A 94 0.61 1.28 -0.72
CA ILE A 94 -0.29 2.45 -0.79
C ILE A 94 -0.28 3.02 -2.22
N ASN A 95 0.90 3.25 -2.78
CA ASN A 95 1.05 3.82 -4.11
C ASN A 95 0.41 2.97 -5.21
N LYS A 96 0.63 1.65 -5.17
CA LYS A 96 0.05 0.74 -6.16
C LYS A 96 -1.46 0.65 -6.01
N THR A 97 -1.96 0.69 -4.78
CA THR A 97 -3.40 0.71 -4.53
C THR A 97 -4.02 1.97 -5.13
N LEU A 98 -3.46 3.14 -4.84
CA LEU A 98 -3.92 4.43 -5.38
C LEU A 98 -3.80 4.55 -6.90
N ALA A 99 -2.70 4.05 -7.49
CA ALA A 99 -2.44 4.18 -8.92
C ALA A 99 -3.40 3.38 -9.82
N VAL A 100 -4.14 2.45 -9.22
CA VAL A 100 -4.99 1.48 -9.93
C VAL A 100 -6.48 1.75 -9.67
N LEU A 101 -6.81 2.78 -8.88
CA LEU A 101 -8.22 3.13 -8.63
C LEU A 101 -8.89 3.67 -9.90
N PRO A 102 -10.10 3.14 -10.23
CA PRO A 102 -10.78 3.52 -11.46
C PRO A 102 -11.52 4.86 -11.37
N ASP A 103 -11.87 5.29 -10.15
CA ASP A 103 -12.67 6.48 -9.90
C ASP A 103 -11.94 7.49 -8.99
N GLN A 104 -12.18 8.76 -9.27
CA GLN A 104 -11.50 9.88 -8.63
C GLN A 104 -11.98 10.09 -7.19
N ASP A 105 -13.24 9.77 -6.89
CA ASP A 105 -13.82 9.93 -5.55
C ASP A 105 -13.15 8.98 -4.55
N THR A 106 -13.07 7.69 -4.86
CA THR A 106 -12.38 6.70 -4.01
C THR A 106 -10.89 7.03 -3.86
N PHE A 107 -10.25 7.60 -4.89
CA PHE A 107 -8.87 8.05 -4.79
C PHE A 107 -8.71 9.13 -3.72
N TYR A 108 -9.58 10.15 -3.71
CA TYR A 108 -9.50 11.22 -2.71
C TYR A 108 -9.89 10.74 -1.32
N ASP A 109 -10.88 9.83 -1.18
CA ASP A 109 -11.22 9.24 0.13
C ASP A 109 -10.02 8.55 0.79
N VAL A 110 -9.22 7.83 -0.01
CA VAL A 110 -8.00 7.17 0.48
C VAL A 110 -6.91 8.18 0.77
N VAL A 111 -6.70 9.19 -0.09
CA VAL A 111 -5.69 10.24 0.14
C VAL A 111 -6.00 11.04 1.40
N ASP A 112 -7.26 11.39 1.63
CA ASP A 112 -7.71 12.13 2.82
C ASP A 112 -7.49 11.30 4.10
N SER A 113 -7.67 9.98 4.01
CA SER A 113 -7.34 9.07 5.11
C SER A 113 -5.83 9.01 5.41
N LEU A 114 -4.99 9.43 4.47
CA LEU A 114 -3.52 9.47 4.54
C LEU A 114 -2.98 10.90 4.69
N GLU A 115 -3.80 11.88 5.09
CA GLU A 115 -3.40 13.30 5.19
C GLU A 115 -2.08 13.54 5.92
N ASP A 116 -1.85 12.83 7.03
CA ASP A 116 -0.60 12.93 7.80
C ASP A 116 0.62 12.50 6.96
N LEU A 117 0.43 11.50 6.10
CA LEU A 117 1.42 10.89 5.22
C LEU A 117 1.86 11.82 4.07
N GLN A 118 0.97 12.68 3.57
CA GLN A 118 1.30 13.61 2.48
C GLN A 118 2.44 14.56 2.87
N THR A 119 2.51 14.93 4.15
CA THR A 119 3.63 15.69 4.72
C THR A 119 4.90 14.84 4.80
N PHE A 120 4.80 13.56 5.19
CA PHE A 120 5.92 12.62 5.24
C PHE A 120 6.51 12.28 3.86
N ILE A 121 5.69 12.17 2.81
CA ILE A 121 6.16 11.94 1.42
C ILE A 121 7.05 13.11 0.98
N LEU A 122 6.62 14.36 1.21
CA LEU A 122 7.44 15.55 0.94
C LEU A 122 8.76 15.55 1.73
N ILE A 123 8.77 15.08 2.98
CA ILE A 123 9.97 15.00 3.82
C ILE A 123 10.94 13.88 3.35
N ILE A 124 10.42 12.74 2.92
CA ILE A 124 11.24 11.67 2.32
C ILE A 124 11.82 12.12 0.97
N CYS A 125 11.06 12.93 0.21
CA CYS A 125 11.52 13.53 -1.04
C CYS A 125 12.62 14.57 -0.84
N THR A 126 12.51 15.43 0.19
CA THR A 126 13.56 16.41 0.52
C THR A 126 14.82 15.75 1.08
N ARG A 127 14.74 14.54 1.64
CA ARG A 127 15.88 13.70 2.03
C ARG A 127 16.57 12.94 0.86
N GLY A 128 16.29 13.31 -0.39
CA GLY A 128 17.05 12.86 -1.55
C GLY A 128 16.56 11.57 -2.21
N ARG A 129 15.41 11.03 -1.80
CA ARG A 129 14.74 9.92 -2.50
C ARG A 129 13.61 10.50 -3.34
N ARG A 130 13.91 10.82 -4.60
CA ARG A 130 12.98 11.44 -5.57
C ARG A 130 11.70 10.58 -5.70
N TRP A 131 10.58 11.09 -5.22
CA TRP A 131 9.29 10.69 -5.78
C TRP A 131 9.06 11.40 -7.10
N GLU A 132 8.61 10.64 -8.10
CA GLU A 132 7.75 11.20 -9.13
C GLU A 132 6.30 10.88 -8.72
N PRO A 133 5.47 11.89 -8.40
CA PRO A 133 4.05 11.64 -8.20
C PRO A 133 3.51 11.00 -9.48
N VAL A 134 2.69 9.95 -9.34
CA VAL A 134 1.91 9.38 -10.45
C VAL A 134 1.00 10.49 -10.97
N ARG A 135 1.53 11.24 -11.92
CA ARG A 135 0.81 12.30 -12.59
C ARG A 135 -0.20 11.57 -13.47
N LEU A 136 -1.48 11.62 -13.11
CA LEU A 136 -2.60 11.28 -13.98
C LEU A 136 -2.46 12.16 -15.24
N ARG A 137 -1.70 11.66 -16.22
CA ARG A 137 -1.70 12.20 -17.57
C ARG A 137 -2.47 11.20 -18.40
N GLY A 138 -3.64 11.65 -18.86
CA GLY A 138 -4.58 10.87 -19.62
C GLY A 138 -3.91 10.03 -20.71
N ASN A 139 -4.42 8.82 -20.87
CA ASN A 139 -4.20 7.95 -22.02
C ASN A 139 -2.75 7.85 -22.51
N ARG A 140 -1.90 7.16 -21.73
CA ARG A 140 -0.97 6.14 -22.25
C ARG A 140 -0.18 5.48 -21.11
N LYS A 141 -0.25 4.14 -21.05
CA LYS A 141 0.68 3.28 -20.29
C LYS A 141 2.12 3.69 -20.59
N LEU A 142 2.90 4.04 -19.57
CA LEU A 142 4.37 4.01 -19.60
C LEU A 142 4.89 3.51 -18.24
N LEU A 143 5.09 2.20 -18.16
CA LEU A 143 6.01 1.59 -17.21
C LEU A 143 7.43 1.97 -17.64
N LYS A 144 8.14 2.74 -16.81
CA LYS A 144 9.61 2.67 -16.76
C LYS A 144 10.06 2.62 -15.30
N TYR A 145 10.27 1.41 -14.81
CA TYR A 145 11.20 1.18 -13.72
C TYR A 145 12.61 1.45 -14.26
N GLY A 146 13.33 2.40 -13.66
CA GLY A 146 14.71 2.70 -14.02
C GLY A 146 15.40 3.45 -12.90
N VAL A 147 16.25 2.75 -12.15
CA VAL A 147 17.22 3.38 -11.24
C VAL A 147 18.25 4.09 -12.11
N SER A 148 18.19 5.41 -12.18
CA SER A 148 19.25 6.21 -12.79
C SER A 148 20.29 6.52 -11.73
N SER A 149 21.36 5.73 -11.69
CA SER A 149 22.61 6.11 -11.03
C SER A 149 23.35 7.05 -11.96
N HIS A 150 23.58 8.30 -11.54
CA HIS A 150 24.64 9.11 -12.12
C HIS A 150 25.40 9.84 -11.02
N ALA A 151 26.71 9.69 -11.13
CA ALA A 151 27.80 10.28 -10.35
C ALA A 151 27.75 11.80 -10.27
#